data_AF-A0A9P4HKL6-F1
#
_entry.id   AF-A0A9P4HKL6-F1
#
_cell.length_a   1.000
_cell.length_b   1.000
_cell.length_c   1.000
_cell.angle_alpha   90.00
_cell.angle_beta   90.00
_cell.angle_gamma   90.00
#
_symmetry.space_group_name_H-M   'P 1'
#
loop_
_entity.id
_entity.type
_entity.pdbx_description
1 polymer ?
#
loop_
_entity_poly.entity_id
_entity_poly.type
_entity_poly.pdbx_seq_one_letter_code
_entity_poly.pdbx_strand_id
1 'polypeptide(L)'
;MSNIAFSTPEIRLLTLTLASLTAIPLIYSLWPTKPRSSNAYIHTFERLIESYSTLRPQALTTHAARDFTHQIIPLSLNIPPRKLQPFQEHADQIFSLFSSFNMIPQANRTGDLIYFSPGTNTVIAHCKMGGKVNRESEMGAKLGLEKWWTECVLLVRMSADGKKVV
;
A
#
# COMPACT_ATOMS: atom_id res chain seq x y z
N MET A 1 49.69 -61.56 32.51
CA MET A 1 48.74 -62.15 31.54
C MET A 1 47.52 -61.27 31.46
N SER A 2 47.02 -61.08 30.24
CA SER A 2 45.66 -60.63 29.87
C SER A 2 45.36 -59.13 29.83
N ASN A 3 45.36 -58.62 28.59
CA ASN A 3 44.48 -57.54 28.09
C ASN A 3 43.02 -57.77 28.48
N ILE A 4 42.24 -56.68 28.58
CA ILE A 4 40.90 -56.49 27.99
C ILE A 4 40.56 -54.98 28.06
N ALA A 5 40.12 -54.44 26.94
CA ALA A 5 39.66 -53.06 26.71
C ALA A 5 38.13 -52.95 26.83
N PHE A 6 37.61 -51.81 27.30
CA PHE A 6 36.26 -51.29 27.01
C PHE A 6 36.29 -49.76 27.25
N SER A 7 36.33 -48.93 26.20
CA SER A 7 35.21 -48.31 25.46
C SER A 7 34.39 -47.32 26.30
N THR A 8 34.57 -46.05 25.97
CA THR A 8 34.01 -44.80 26.52
C THR A 8 32.51 -44.87 26.83
N PRO A 9 32.07 -44.81 28.10
CA PRO A 9 30.68 -44.55 28.45
C PRO A 9 30.50 -43.09 28.84
N GLU A 10 30.84 -42.14 27.96
CA GLU A 10 30.61 -40.70 28.16
C GLU A 10 30.03 -40.02 26.91
N ILE A 11 29.30 -40.78 26.08
CA ILE A 11 28.55 -40.22 24.95
C ILE A 11 27.10 -40.74 25.01
N ARG A 12 26.42 -40.57 26.15
CA ARG A 12 24.94 -40.65 26.23
C ARG A 12 24.41 -39.85 27.42
N LEU A 13 24.66 -38.54 27.47
CA LEU A 13 23.86 -37.64 28.31
C LEU A 13 23.85 -36.17 27.85
N LEU A 14 23.87 -35.95 26.54
CA LEU A 14 23.62 -34.64 25.91
C LEU A 14 22.72 -34.79 24.68
N THR A 15 21.61 -35.51 24.87
CA THR A 15 20.58 -35.65 23.84
C THR A 15 19.24 -35.36 24.49
N LEU A 16 18.92 -34.08 24.73
CA LEU A 16 17.58 -33.49 24.93
C LEU A 16 17.73 -32.11 25.59
N THR A 17 18.17 -31.08 24.86
CA THR A 17 17.97 -29.65 25.22
C THR A 17 18.37 -28.73 24.06
N LEU A 18 18.08 -29.10 22.81
CA LEU A 18 18.33 -28.21 21.66
C LEU A 18 17.36 -28.46 20.49
N ALA A 19 16.06 -28.36 20.73
CA ALA A 19 15.06 -28.41 19.65
C ALA A 19 13.78 -27.61 19.99
N SER A 20 13.89 -26.46 20.66
CA SER A 20 12.71 -25.67 21.04
C SER A 20 12.79 -24.18 20.68
N LEU A 21 13.67 -23.77 19.75
CA LEU A 21 13.77 -22.36 19.30
C LEU A 21 14.00 -22.17 17.79
N THR A 22 13.43 -23.03 16.94
CA THR A 22 13.43 -22.78 15.47
C THR A 22 12.04 -22.78 14.84
N ALA A 23 10.96 -22.88 15.63
CA ALA A 23 9.58 -22.92 15.12
C ALA A 23 8.88 -21.54 15.04
N ILE A 24 9.62 -20.42 15.14
CA ILE A 24 9.04 -19.07 15.01
C ILE A 24 8.90 -18.59 13.54
N PRO A 25 9.66 -19.06 12.52
CA PRO A 25 9.42 -18.59 11.14
C PRO A 25 8.16 -19.18 10.50
N LEU A 26 7.62 -20.29 11.04
CA LEU A 26 6.49 -20.99 10.42
C LEU A 26 5.12 -20.40 10.78
N ILE A 27 5.00 -19.70 11.91
CA ILE A 27 3.71 -19.10 12.32
C ILE A 27 3.40 -17.85 11.48
N TYR A 28 4.43 -17.09 11.08
CA TYR A 28 4.25 -15.93 10.19
C TYR A 28 3.82 -16.34 8.76
N SER A 29 4.25 -17.50 8.26
CA SER A 29 3.83 -18.01 6.95
C SER A 29 2.48 -18.73 6.96
N LEU A 30 1.94 -19.03 8.16
CA LEU A 30 0.58 -19.56 8.35
C LEU A 30 -0.45 -18.47 8.62
N TRP A 31 -0.04 -17.20 8.67
CA TRP A 31 -1.01 -16.12 8.66
C TRP A 31 -1.74 -16.17 7.32
N PRO A 32 -3.05 -16.43 7.28
CA PRO A 32 -3.78 -16.32 6.03
C PRO A 32 -3.62 -14.89 5.53
N THR A 33 -2.81 -14.70 4.49
CA THR A 33 -2.96 -13.56 3.60
C THR A 33 -4.42 -13.64 3.16
N LYS A 34 -5.24 -12.69 3.64
CA LYS A 34 -6.65 -12.58 3.24
C LYS A 34 -6.68 -12.77 1.72
N PRO A 35 -7.44 -13.73 1.19
CA PRO A 35 -7.49 -13.95 -0.25
C PRO A 35 -7.78 -12.62 -0.92
N ARG A 36 -6.92 -12.23 -1.87
CA ARG A 36 -7.09 -11.03 -2.68
C ARG A 36 -8.52 -11.05 -3.20
N SER A 37 -9.32 -10.09 -2.73
CA SER A 37 -10.76 -10.16 -2.89
C SER A 37 -11.11 -10.23 -4.38
N SER A 38 -11.92 -11.20 -4.80
CA SER A 38 -12.43 -11.35 -6.18
C SER A 38 -13.38 -10.22 -6.60
N ASN A 39 -13.56 -9.21 -5.74
CA ASN A 39 -14.38 -8.05 -5.97
C ASN A 39 -13.70 -7.09 -6.97
N ALA A 40 -14.28 -6.96 -8.17
CA ALA A 40 -13.81 -6.07 -9.23
C ALA A 40 -13.55 -4.63 -8.75
N TYR A 41 -14.36 -4.15 -7.79
CA TYR A 41 -14.25 -2.82 -7.21
C TYR A 41 -12.94 -2.63 -6.45
N ILE A 42 -12.58 -3.59 -5.60
CA ILE A 42 -11.33 -3.56 -4.83
C ILE A 42 -10.13 -3.69 -5.77
N HIS A 43 -10.20 -4.59 -6.75
CA HIS A 43 -9.11 -4.75 -7.72
C HIS A 43 -8.88 -3.50 -8.58
N THR A 44 -9.94 -2.80 -9.03
CA THR A 44 -9.80 -1.53 -9.75
C THR A 44 -9.21 -0.45 -8.84
N PHE A 45 -9.61 -0.41 -7.57
CA PHE A 45 -9.01 0.50 -6.58
C PHE A 45 -7.54 0.20 -6.33
N GLU A 46 -7.14 -1.07 -6.16
CA GLU A 46 -5.74 -1.47 -5.99
C GLU A 46 -4.88 -0.96 -7.16
N ARG A 47 -5.35 -1.11 -8.40
CA ARG A 47 -4.66 -0.57 -9.59
C ARG A 47 -4.55 0.95 -9.56
N LEU A 48 -5.58 1.67 -9.11
CA LEU A 48 -5.53 3.12 -8.93
C LEU A 48 -4.45 3.50 -7.91
N ILE A 49 -4.38 2.81 -6.77
CA ILE A 49 -3.38 3.05 -5.73
C ILE A 49 -1.97 2.76 -6.23
N GLU A 50 -1.77 1.61 -6.88
CA GLU A 50 -0.49 1.23 -7.48
C GLU A 50 -0.02 2.27 -8.51
N SER A 51 -0.95 2.89 -9.25
CA SER A 51 -0.63 3.89 -10.27
C SER A 51 0.07 5.14 -9.72
N TYR A 52 -0.11 5.49 -8.44
CA TYR A 52 0.63 6.60 -7.80
C TYR A 52 2.15 6.38 -7.81
N SER A 53 2.60 5.12 -7.77
CA SER A 53 4.03 4.79 -7.78
C SER A 53 4.70 5.00 -9.14
N THR A 54 3.91 5.12 -10.20
CA THR A 54 4.43 5.30 -11.55
C THR A 54 4.91 6.72 -11.83
N LEU A 55 4.52 7.69 -11.00
CA LEU A 55 4.72 9.13 -11.24
C LEU A 55 4.20 9.59 -12.62
N ARG A 56 3.21 8.90 -13.20
CA ARG A 56 2.60 9.22 -14.49
C ARG A 56 1.14 9.62 -14.32
N PRO A 57 0.75 10.87 -14.60
CA PRO A 57 -0.64 11.32 -14.45
C PRO A 57 -1.65 10.48 -15.24
N GLN A 58 -1.26 9.99 -16.43
CA GLN A 58 -2.12 9.17 -17.28
C GLN A 58 -2.46 7.82 -16.63
N ALA A 59 -1.52 7.25 -15.85
CA ALA A 59 -1.74 5.98 -15.16
C ALA A 59 -2.88 6.10 -14.14
N LEU A 60 -2.95 7.21 -13.38
CA LEU A 60 -4.01 7.48 -12.40
C LEU A 60 -5.41 7.50 -13.01
N THR A 61 -5.51 7.84 -14.30
CA THR A 61 -6.78 8.00 -15.00
C THR A 61 -7.12 6.84 -15.94
N THR A 62 -6.29 5.78 -15.99
CA THR A 62 -6.50 4.63 -16.91
C THR A 62 -7.88 4.01 -16.77
N HIS A 63 -8.42 4.01 -15.55
CA HIS A 63 -9.73 3.47 -15.21
C HIS A 63 -10.76 4.56 -14.87
N ALA A 64 -10.51 5.82 -15.23
CA ALA A 64 -11.48 6.89 -14.99
C ALA A 64 -12.65 6.81 -16.00
N ALA A 65 -13.85 7.06 -15.52
CA ALA A 65 -15.04 7.24 -16.37
C ALA A 65 -15.03 8.61 -17.05
N ARG A 66 -15.94 8.80 -18.02
CA ARG A 66 -16.05 10.07 -18.77
C ARG A 66 -16.50 11.23 -17.89
N ASP A 67 -17.31 10.93 -16.88
CA ASP A 67 -17.88 11.87 -15.91
C ASP A 67 -17.04 12.04 -14.64
N PHE A 68 -15.81 11.48 -14.63
CA PHE A 68 -14.86 11.53 -13.52
C PHE A 68 -14.79 12.90 -12.85
N THR A 69 -14.89 12.90 -11.53
CA THR A 69 -14.67 14.10 -10.71
C THR A 69 -13.81 13.81 -9.49
N HIS A 70 -12.82 14.67 -9.23
CA HIS A 70 -11.98 14.63 -8.05
C HIS A 70 -12.29 15.81 -7.13
N GLN A 71 -12.55 15.56 -5.85
CA GLN A 71 -12.83 16.58 -4.85
C GLN A 71 -11.97 16.37 -3.61
N ILE A 72 -11.45 17.47 -3.06
CA ILE A 72 -10.67 17.47 -1.82
C ILE A 72 -11.56 17.95 -0.68
N ILE A 73 -11.46 17.24 0.44
CA ILE A 73 -12.13 17.56 1.70
C ILE A 73 -11.08 17.68 2.83
N PRO A 74 -11.33 18.44 3.90
CA PRO A 74 -12.54 19.24 4.17
C PRO A 74 -12.68 20.45 3.24
N LEU A 75 -13.93 20.90 3.03
CA LEU A 75 -14.25 22.04 2.14
C LEU A 75 -13.55 23.34 2.58
N SER A 76 -13.15 23.45 3.85
CA SER A 76 -12.39 24.58 4.40
C SER A 76 -11.02 24.78 3.73
N LEU A 77 -10.48 23.77 3.05
CA LEU A 77 -9.25 23.93 2.25
C LEU A 77 -9.47 24.77 0.98
N ASN A 78 -10.72 25.04 0.61
CA ASN A 78 -11.10 25.86 -0.54
C ASN A 78 -10.44 25.42 -1.86
N ILE A 79 -10.22 24.11 -2.04
CA ILE A 79 -9.67 23.55 -3.27
C ILE A 79 -10.81 23.13 -4.19
N PRO A 80 -10.92 23.69 -5.41
CA PRO A 80 -12.04 23.41 -6.29
C PRO A 80 -12.02 21.95 -6.79
N PRO A 81 -13.19 21.37 -7.07
CA PRO A 81 -13.27 20.06 -7.69
C PRO A 81 -12.67 20.10 -9.10
N ARG A 82 -12.02 19.00 -9.51
CA ARG A 82 -11.35 18.88 -10.80
C ARG A 82 -12.02 17.80 -11.64
N LYS A 83 -12.19 18.07 -12.93
CA LYS A 83 -12.49 17.04 -13.94
C LYS A 83 -11.19 16.34 -14.36
N LEU A 84 -11.29 15.36 -15.25
CA LEU A 84 -10.20 14.47 -15.62
C LEU A 84 -8.93 15.20 -16.08
N GLN A 85 -9.03 16.12 -17.04
CA GLN A 85 -7.86 16.85 -17.54
C GLN A 85 -7.21 17.75 -16.48
N PRO A 86 -7.95 18.66 -15.78
CA PRO A 86 -7.36 19.45 -14.70
C PRO A 86 -6.78 18.60 -13.55
N PHE A 87 -7.33 17.40 -13.31
CA PHE A 87 -6.77 16.46 -12.35
C PHE A 87 -5.41 15.91 -12.81
N GLN A 88 -5.26 15.53 -14.08
CA GLN A 88 -3.98 15.07 -14.64
C GLN A 88 -2.93 16.19 -14.61
N GLU A 89 -3.29 17.41 -15.01
CA GLU A 89 -2.39 18.57 -14.96
C GLU A 89 -1.92 18.84 -13.53
N HIS A 90 -2.82 18.76 -12.55
CA HIS A 90 -2.45 18.90 -11.15
C HIS A 90 -1.55 17.75 -10.66
N ALA A 91 -1.86 16.51 -11.04
CA ALA A 91 -1.04 15.35 -10.68
C ALA A 91 0.38 15.46 -11.26
N ASP A 92 0.53 16.00 -12.47
CA ASP A 92 1.82 16.26 -13.09
C ASP A 92 2.68 17.22 -12.26
N GLN A 93 2.08 18.34 -11.84
CA GLN A 93 2.73 19.30 -10.95
C GLN A 93 3.19 18.65 -9.64
N ILE A 94 2.34 17.85 -9.00
CA ILE A 94 2.69 17.17 -7.75
C ILE A 94 3.79 16.13 -7.99
N PHE A 95 3.69 15.30 -9.03
CA PHE A 95 4.66 14.26 -9.32
C PHE A 95 6.04 14.81 -9.67
N SER A 96 6.12 16.00 -10.27
CA SER A 96 7.40 16.71 -10.52
C SER A 96 8.24 16.98 -9.25
N LEU A 97 7.60 16.99 -8.07
CA LEU A 97 8.25 17.21 -6.78
C LEU A 97 8.94 15.95 -6.23
N PHE A 98 8.69 14.77 -6.81
CA PHE A 98 9.08 13.49 -6.23
C PHE A 98 9.94 12.67 -7.18
N SER A 99 10.96 12.00 -6.63
CA SER A 99 11.72 10.95 -7.33
C SER A 99 11.12 9.57 -7.09
N SER A 100 10.37 9.43 -6.00
CA SER A 100 9.46 8.31 -5.76
C SER A 100 8.26 8.79 -4.96
N PHE A 101 7.10 8.23 -5.24
CA PHE A 101 5.87 8.53 -4.53
C PHE A 101 5.08 7.24 -4.35
N ASN A 102 4.40 7.07 -3.22
CA ASN A 102 3.57 5.90 -2.97
C ASN A 102 2.31 6.33 -2.22
N MET A 103 1.26 5.55 -2.42
CA MET A 103 0.05 5.61 -1.63
C MET A 103 -0.18 4.22 -1.03
N ILE A 104 -0.24 4.13 0.29
CA ILE A 104 -0.17 2.87 1.03
C ILE A 104 -1.38 2.79 1.95
N PRO A 105 -2.35 1.90 1.68
CA PRO A 105 -3.46 1.63 2.58
C PRO A 105 -2.95 1.22 3.98
N GLN A 106 -3.56 1.81 5.02
CA GLN A 106 -3.26 1.53 6.41
C GLN A 106 -4.37 0.65 7.00
N ALA A 107 -4.00 -0.26 7.89
CA ALA A 107 -4.96 -1.14 8.55
C ALA A 107 -5.85 -0.35 9.50
N ASN A 108 -7.16 -0.59 9.42
CA ASN A 108 -8.11 -0.10 10.42
C ASN A 108 -8.04 -0.96 11.70
N ARG A 109 -8.91 -0.65 12.69
CA ARG A 109 -8.97 -1.38 13.96
C ARG A 109 -9.31 -2.88 13.83
N THR A 110 -9.93 -3.31 12.73
CA THR A 110 -10.27 -4.71 12.45
C THR A 110 -9.23 -5.42 11.58
N GLY A 111 -8.14 -4.74 11.21
CA GLY A 111 -7.09 -5.25 10.35
C GLY A 111 -7.41 -5.21 8.84
N ASP A 112 -8.50 -4.56 8.44
CA ASP A 112 -8.82 -4.34 7.03
C ASP A 112 -8.09 -3.12 6.49
N LEU A 113 -7.50 -3.25 5.29
CA LEU A 113 -6.81 -2.15 4.60
C LEU A 113 -7.76 -1.30 3.74
N ILE A 114 -8.79 -1.95 3.19
CA ILE A 114 -9.71 -1.39 2.20
C ILE A 114 -11.11 -1.88 2.53
N TYR A 115 -12.08 -0.97 2.54
CA TYR A 115 -13.49 -1.28 2.73
C TYR A 115 -14.28 -0.97 1.46
N PHE A 116 -15.20 -1.84 1.07
CA PHE A 116 -16.15 -1.59 -0.01
C PHE A 116 -17.56 -1.47 0.56
N SER A 117 -18.25 -0.37 0.22
CA SER A 117 -19.65 -0.09 0.52
C SER A 117 -20.51 -0.41 -0.70
N PRO A 118 -21.26 -1.54 -0.72
CA PRO A 118 -22.10 -1.91 -1.86
C PRO A 118 -23.25 -0.94 -2.10
N GLY A 119 -23.82 -0.35 -1.04
CA GLY A 119 -24.96 0.56 -1.15
C GLY A 119 -24.64 1.85 -1.91
N THR A 120 -23.38 2.25 -1.97
CA THR A 120 -22.93 3.48 -2.65
C THR A 120 -21.87 3.21 -3.72
N ASN A 121 -21.58 1.94 -4.02
CA ASN A 121 -20.49 1.53 -4.90
C ASN A 121 -19.17 2.25 -4.60
N THR A 122 -18.84 2.40 -3.31
CA THR A 122 -17.69 3.22 -2.87
C THR A 122 -16.64 2.36 -2.21
N VAL A 123 -15.40 2.49 -2.66
CA VAL A 123 -14.22 1.94 -1.99
C VAL A 123 -13.61 3.02 -1.09
N ILE A 124 -13.33 2.65 0.15
CA ILE A 124 -12.86 3.52 1.23
C ILE A 124 -11.53 2.98 1.73
N ALA A 125 -10.50 3.83 1.81
CA ALA A 125 -9.23 3.47 2.43
C ALA A 125 -8.61 4.67 3.15
N HIS A 126 -8.06 4.41 4.33
CA HIS A 126 -7.10 5.31 4.98
C HIS A 126 -5.73 5.02 4.38
N CYS A 127 -5.06 6.04 3.86
CA CYS A 127 -3.79 5.88 3.17
C CYS A 127 -2.74 6.81 3.78
N LYS A 128 -1.53 6.26 3.94
CA LYS A 128 -0.30 7.05 4.04
C LYS A 128 0.18 7.33 2.63
N MET A 129 0.47 8.58 2.29
CA MET A 129 0.92 8.96 0.95
C MET A 129 2.14 9.87 1.01
N GLY A 130 3.04 9.73 0.05
CA GLY A 130 4.29 10.48 0.02
C GLY A 130 5.45 9.69 -0.54
N GLY A 131 6.66 10.22 -0.39
CA GLY A 131 7.86 9.57 -0.87
C GLY A 131 9.10 10.46 -0.85
N LYS A 132 10.08 10.14 -1.69
CA LYS A 132 11.35 10.86 -1.76
C LYS A 132 11.21 12.09 -2.65
N VAL A 133 11.57 13.25 -2.13
CA VAL A 133 11.55 14.51 -2.88
C VAL A 133 12.62 14.46 -3.98
N ASN A 134 12.29 14.98 -5.16
CA ASN A 134 13.24 15.16 -6.24
C ASN A 134 14.05 16.44 -6.03
N ARG A 135 15.20 16.35 -5.37
CA ARG A 135 16.07 17.52 -5.12
C ARG A 135 16.77 18.04 -6.37
N GLU A 136 16.74 17.29 -7.47
CA GLU A 136 17.31 17.72 -8.76
C GLU A 136 16.33 18.62 -9.53
N SER A 137 15.03 18.59 -9.22
CA SER A 137 14.06 19.52 -9.80
C SER A 137 14.05 20.84 -9.03
N GLU A 138 13.88 21.95 -9.74
CA GLU A 138 13.81 23.30 -9.14
C GLU A 138 12.75 23.36 -8.03
N MET A 139 11.57 22.77 -8.30
CA MET A 139 10.45 22.77 -7.36
C MET A 139 10.68 21.86 -6.17
N GLY A 140 11.29 20.68 -6.35
CA GLY A 140 11.62 19.79 -5.23
C GLY A 140 12.77 20.33 -4.37
N ALA A 141 13.75 21.02 -4.97
CA ALA A 141 14.83 21.69 -4.23
C ALA A 141 14.29 22.78 -3.29
N LYS A 142 13.28 23.55 -3.72
CA LYS A 142 12.62 24.58 -2.90
C LYS A 142 11.93 24.03 -1.65
N LEU A 143 11.55 22.75 -1.64
CA LEU A 143 10.94 22.14 -0.45
C LEU A 143 11.95 21.96 0.69
N GLY A 144 13.26 21.84 0.40
CA GLY A 144 14.28 21.63 1.43
C GLY A 144 14.20 20.30 2.19
N LEU A 145 13.32 19.38 1.76
CA LEU A 145 13.07 18.10 2.41
C LEU A 145 13.73 16.95 1.64
N GLU A 146 14.08 15.87 2.34
CA GLU A 146 14.51 14.61 1.67
C GLU A 146 13.30 13.76 1.31
N LYS A 147 12.33 13.71 2.22
CA LYS A 147 11.10 12.92 2.12
C LYS A 147 9.94 13.76 2.63
N TRP A 148 8.78 13.53 2.05
CA TRP A 148 7.53 14.12 2.52
C TRP A 148 6.48 13.01 2.61
N TRP A 149 5.73 13.00 3.71
CA TRP A 149 4.68 12.03 3.99
C TRP A 149 3.50 12.73 4.66
N THR A 150 2.30 12.34 4.26
CA THR A 150 1.04 12.74 4.88
C THR A 150 0.08 11.55 4.90
N GLU A 151 -1.10 11.74 5.48
CA GLU A 151 -2.19 10.79 5.42
C GLU A 151 -3.42 11.40 4.75
N CYS A 152 -4.26 10.55 4.17
CA CYS A 152 -5.56 10.92 3.63
C CYS A 152 -6.56 9.77 3.78
N VAL A 153 -7.84 10.07 3.65
CA VAL A 153 -8.89 9.08 3.45
C VAL A 153 -9.39 9.23 2.02
N LEU A 154 -9.31 8.14 1.25
CA LEU A 154 -9.89 8.07 -0.07
C LEU A 154 -11.31 7.54 -0.01
N LEU A 155 -12.20 8.22 -0.72
CA LEU A 155 -13.58 7.84 -0.95
C LEU A 155 -13.76 7.74 -2.47
N VAL A 156 -13.63 6.54 -3.02
CA VAL A 156 -13.62 6.32 -4.48
C VAL A 156 -14.91 5.66 -4.90
N ARG A 157 -15.78 6.43 -5.56
CA ARG A 157 -16.98 5.88 -6.15
C ARG A 157 -16.62 5.16 -7.45
N MET A 158 -17.25 4.01 -7.66
CA MET A 158 -17.03 3.15 -8.81
C MET A 158 -18.29 3.07 -9.68
N SER A 159 -18.10 2.72 -10.95
CA SER A 159 -19.18 2.29 -11.82
C SER A 159 -19.87 1.03 -11.29
N ALA A 160 -21.11 0.76 -11.75
CA ALA A 160 -21.90 -0.39 -11.29
C ALA A 160 -21.29 -1.77 -11.59
N ASP A 161 -20.33 -1.84 -12.53
CA ASP A 161 -19.57 -3.06 -12.82
C ASP A 161 -18.23 -3.12 -12.06
N GLY A 162 -17.90 -2.09 -11.26
CA GLY A 162 -16.67 -1.97 -10.49
C GLY A 162 -15.40 -1.76 -11.32
N LYS A 163 -15.50 -1.48 -12.63
CA LYS A 163 -14.34 -1.39 -13.54
C LYS A 163 -13.80 0.03 -13.74
N LYS A 164 -14.56 1.06 -13.33
CA LYS A 164 -14.19 2.46 -13.51
C LYS A 164 -14.41 3.29 -12.26
N VAL A 165 -13.61 4.35 -12.11
CA VAL A 165 -13.76 5.41 -11.12
C VAL A 165 -14.64 6.52 -11.68
N VAL A 166 -15.67 6.93 -10.95
CA VAL A 166 -16.62 8.00 -11.36
C VAL A 166 -16.51 9.24 -10.47
#